data_AF-A0A6I1KL18-F1
#
_entry.id   AF-A0A6I1KL18-F1
#
_cell.length_a   1.000
_cell.length_b   1.000
_cell.length_c   1.000
_cell.angle_alpha   90.00
_cell.angle_beta   90.00
_cell.angle_gamma   90.00
#
_symmetry.space_group_name_H-M   'P 1'
#
loop_
_entity.id
_entity.type
_entity.pdbx_description
1 polymer ?
#
loop_
_entity_poly.entity_id
_entity_poly.type
_entity_poly.pdbx_seq_one_letter_code
_entity_poly.pdbx_strand_id
1 'polypeptide(L)'
;MALINHAKREINAKIVYCGPGLSGKTTNLNYIYKKLKPEYRGKLKVMNIQQERMLFFDFTPTGQGTVGGYDVRFHVYTIIGEASHPSPWKMVLKGVDGVVFVADSGRERMAANLESFNSLCAYLTAYGKALADTPCVIQCNKQDLANAVSPEEMLRTLNSGNAALLPAVAAQGEGVLEALFNVVKMVLKELRESGAELGAEEEAAISPATVMTEEAPPSSQPVMPEEPAGIVAGEPTVDFLGEPELIGNGGVRLPLVVRYGGREKKVAINISITSE
;
A
#
# COMPACT_ATOMS: atom_id res chain seq x y z
N MET A 1 10.57 -2.13 10.87
CA MET A 1 12.01 -1.84 10.75
C MET A 1 12.34 -2.18 9.32
N ALA A 2 12.88 -1.20 8.61
CA ALA A 2 13.09 -1.28 7.19
C ALA A 2 14.06 -2.43 6.84
N LEU A 3 13.85 -3.06 5.69
CA LEU A 3 14.67 -4.18 5.23
C LEU A 3 15.85 -3.66 4.41
N ILE A 4 17.07 -3.98 4.82
CA ILE A 4 18.30 -3.50 4.18
C ILE A 4 18.81 -4.54 3.20
N ASN A 5 19.01 -4.11 1.96
CA ASN A 5 19.65 -4.90 0.91
C ASN A 5 21.06 -4.35 0.66
N HIS A 6 22.05 -4.96 1.32
CA HIS A 6 23.46 -4.57 1.21
C HIS A 6 24.02 -4.73 -0.22
N ALA A 7 23.63 -5.79 -0.93
CA ALA A 7 24.11 -6.03 -2.29
C ALA A 7 23.68 -4.94 -3.28
N LYS A 8 22.48 -4.36 -3.08
CA LYS A 8 21.94 -3.27 -3.92
C LYS A 8 22.14 -1.88 -3.32
N ARG A 9 22.69 -1.78 -2.10
CA ARG A 9 22.70 -0.56 -1.30
C ARG A 9 21.31 0.11 -1.23
N GLU A 10 20.28 -0.69 -0.96
CA GLU A 10 18.88 -0.22 -0.92
C GLU A 10 18.23 -0.53 0.43
N ILE A 11 17.55 0.45 1.05
CA ILE A 11 16.72 0.29 2.24
C ILE A 11 15.25 0.27 1.80
N ASN A 12 14.51 -0.76 2.17
CA ASN A 12 13.09 -0.91 1.84
C ASN A 12 12.24 -0.47 3.03
N ALA A 13 11.62 0.70 2.92
CA ALA A 13 10.75 1.27 3.94
C ALA A 13 9.28 1.05 3.59
N LYS A 14 8.48 0.61 4.56
CA LYS A 14 7.08 0.22 4.36
C LYS A 14 6.11 1.26 4.90
N ILE A 15 5.27 1.81 4.01
CA ILE A 15 4.17 2.71 4.35
C ILE A 15 2.83 1.99 4.15
N VAL A 16 1.95 2.05 5.15
CA VAL A 16 0.60 1.45 5.06
C VAL A 16 -0.47 2.53 5.20
N TYR A 17 -1.36 2.62 4.21
CA TYR A 17 -2.58 3.41 4.28
C TYR A 17 -3.68 2.62 4.95
N CYS A 18 -4.09 3.07 6.14
CA CYS A 18 -5.11 2.45 7.01
C CYS A 18 -6.33 3.36 7.14
N GLY A 19 -7.41 2.85 7.75
CA GLY A 19 -8.65 3.59 7.96
C GLY A 19 -9.88 2.80 7.57
N PRO A 20 -11.09 3.29 7.90
CA PRO A 20 -12.32 2.55 7.67
C PRO A 20 -12.57 2.32 6.18
N GLY A 21 -13.49 1.39 5.89
CA GLY A 21 -13.94 1.17 4.52
C GLY A 21 -14.45 2.45 3.87
N LEU A 22 -14.19 2.57 2.57
CA LEU A 22 -14.63 3.70 1.74
C LEU A 22 -14.08 5.09 2.15
N SER A 23 -13.10 5.17 3.05
CA SER A 23 -12.50 6.45 3.48
C SER A 23 -11.63 7.13 2.42
N GLY A 24 -11.28 6.43 1.33
CA GLY A 24 -10.48 6.98 0.22
C GLY A 24 -9.02 6.50 0.14
N LYS A 25 -8.67 5.41 0.84
CA LYS A 25 -7.33 4.79 0.80
C LYS A 25 -6.88 4.44 -0.62
N THR A 26 -7.73 3.74 -1.38
CA THR A 26 -7.42 3.37 -2.78
C THR A 26 -7.32 4.59 -3.69
N THR A 27 -8.15 5.61 -3.49
CA THR A 27 -8.07 6.88 -4.22
C THR A 27 -6.71 7.56 -4.02
N ASN A 28 -6.20 7.57 -2.78
CA ASN A 28 -4.87 8.07 -2.46
C ASN A 28 -3.78 7.34 -3.25
N LEU A 29 -3.71 6.00 -3.14
CA LEU A 29 -2.67 5.21 -3.82
C LEU A 29 -2.73 5.40 -5.35
N ASN A 30 -3.93 5.41 -5.93
CA ASN A 30 -4.09 5.64 -7.37
C ASN A 30 -3.64 7.04 -7.79
N TYR A 31 -3.96 8.07 -6.99
CA TYR A 31 -3.55 9.44 -7.28
C TYR A 31 -2.02 9.58 -7.20
N ILE A 32 -1.40 9.08 -6.13
CA ILE A 32 0.06 9.08 -5.96
C ILE A 32 0.73 8.38 -7.13
N TYR A 33 0.28 7.18 -7.47
CA TYR A 33 0.82 6.39 -8.58
C TYR A 33 0.76 7.15 -9.92
N LYS A 34 -0.35 7.85 -10.20
CA LYS A 34 -0.51 8.66 -11.42
C LYS A 34 0.41 9.88 -11.45
N LYS A 35 0.74 10.46 -10.30
CA LYS A 35 1.59 11.66 -10.20
C LYS A 35 3.08 11.36 -10.22
N LEU A 36 3.48 10.18 -9.76
CA LEU A 36 4.86 9.72 -9.81
C LEU A 36 5.27 9.38 -11.25
N LYS A 37 6.48 9.81 -11.66
CA LYS A 37 7.02 9.47 -12.99
C LYS A 37 7.26 7.95 -13.09
N PRO A 38 7.02 7.33 -14.26
CA PRO A 38 7.17 5.89 -14.43
C PRO A 38 8.54 5.32 -14.05
N GLU A 39 9.62 6.07 -14.28
CA GLU A 39 11.00 5.68 -13.96
C GLU A 39 11.30 5.58 -12.46
N TYR A 40 10.51 6.23 -11.61
CA TYR A 40 10.70 6.24 -10.15
C TYR A 40 9.71 5.35 -9.40
N ARG A 41 8.88 4.56 -10.10
CA ARG A 41 7.86 3.71 -9.46
C ARG A 41 7.75 2.33 -10.08
N GLY A 42 7.48 1.34 -9.23
CA GLY A 42 7.08 0.00 -9.66
C GLY A 42 5.67 -0.02 -10.25
N LYS A 43 5.21 -1.22 -10.67
CA LYS A 43 3.83 -1.42 -11.15
C LYS A 43 2.84 -1.36 -9.98
N LEU A 44 1.67 -0.79 -10.22
CA LEU A 44 0.54 -0.91 -9.30
C LEU A 44 -0.05 -2.31 -9.43
N LYS A 45 -0.05 -3.06 -8.34
CA LYS A 45 -0.51 -4.46 -8.31
C LYS A 45 -1.68 -4.60 -7.34
N VAL A 46 -2.62 -5.46 -7.71
CA VAL A 46 -3.63 -6.00 -6.80
C VAL A 46 -3.29 -7.45 -6.52
N MET A 47 -3.25 -7.82 -5.25
CA MET A 47 -2.97 -9.19 -4.81
C MET A 47 -3.98 -9.65 -3.77
N ASN A 48 -4.21 -10.96 -3.70
CA ASN A 48 -5.05 -11.53 -2.65
C ASN A 48 -4.24 -11.69 -1.37
N ILE A 49 -4.85 -11.36 -0.24
CA ILE A 49 -4.29 -11.58 1.09
C ILE A 49 -5.39 -12.17 1.98
N GLN A 50 -5.26 -13.47 2.29
CA GLN A 50 -6.35 -14.24 2.89
C GLN A 50 -7.62 -14.14 2.02
N GLN A 51 -8.73 -13.63 2.58
CA GLN A 51 -10.01 -13.42 1.90
C GLN A 51 -10.18 -11.99 1.35
N GLU A 52 -9.17 -11.13 1.48
CA GLU A 52 -9.23 -9.72 1.09
C GLU A 52 -8.30 -9.42 -0.10
N ARG A 53 -8.48 -8.24 -0.69
CA ARG A 53 -7.59 -7.72 -1.74
C ARG A 53 -6.71 -6.60 -1.19
N MET A 54 -5.44 -6.64 -1.54
CA MET A 54 -4.45 -5.61 -1.24
C MET A 54 -4.07 -4.88 -2.53
N LEU A 55 -3.93 -3.55 -2.43
CA LEU A 55 -3.34 -2.71 -3.46
C LEU A 55 -1.93 -2.30 -3.01
N PHE A 56 -0.96 -2.41 -3.91
CA PHE A 56 0.45 -2.16 -3.61
C PHE A 56 1.20 -1.57 -4.81
N PHE A 57 2.14 -0.67 -4.53
CA PHE A 57 3.24 -0.31 -5.44
C PHE A 57 4.45 0.18 -4.63
N ASP A 58 5.61 0.27 -5.26
CA ASP A 58 6.81 0.86 -4.69
C ASP A 58 7.28 2.09 -5.47
N PHE A 59 8.05 2.96 -4.82
CA PHE A 59 8.68 4.12 -5.47
C PHE A 59 9.97 4.55 -4.77
N THR A 60 10.82 5.29 -5.47
CA THR A 60 12.03 5.93 -4.94
C THR A 60 11.85 7.45 -5.01
N PRO A 61 11.96 8.20 -3.88
CA PRO A 61 11.78 9.64 -3.88
C PRO A 61 12.97 10.33 -4.56
N THR A 62 12.68 11.29 -5.44
CA THR A 62 13.70 12.05 -6.17
C THR A 62 14.46 12.99 -5.24
N GLY A 63 15.80 12.90 -5.21
CA GLY A 63 16.70 13.89 -4.63
C GLY A 63 16.87 13.90 -3.10
N GLN A 64 16.10 13.12 -2.34
CA GLN A 64 16.21 13.04 -0.86
C GLN A 64 16.16 11.61 -0.30
N GLY A 65 16.25 10.60 -1.17
CA GLY A 65 16.06 9.20 -0.82
C GLY A 65 17.25 8.49 -0.20
N THR A 66 18.40 9.13 0.03
CA THR A 66 19.57 8.43 0.55
C THR A 66 19.69 8.52 2.08
N VAL A 67 20.01 7.40 2.73
CA VAL A 67 20.33 7.29 4.16
C VAL A 67 21.60 6.47 4.30
N GLY A 68 22.67 7.02 4.90
CA GLY A 68 23.95 6.31 5.05
C GLY A 68 24.57 5.84 3.72
N GLY A 69 24.26 6.51 2.61
CA GLY A 69 24.69 6.08 1.26
C GLY A 69 23.92 4.88 0.69
N TYR A 70 22.74 4.56 1.24
CA TYR A 70 21.77 3.62 0.69
C TYR A 70 20.58 4.37 0.10
N ASP A 71 20.09 3.95 -1.06
CA ASP A 71 18.83 4.44 -1.62
C ASP A 71 17.65 3.87 -0.85
N VAL A 72 16.67 4.70 -0.49
CA VAL A 72 15.46 4.26 0.19
C VAL A 72 14.34 4.05 -0.84
N ARG A 73 13.88 2.81 -0.96
CA ARG A 73 12.69 2.42 -1.72
C ARG A 73 11.50 2.31 -0.78
N PHE A 74 10.45 3.07 -1.07
CA PHE A 74 9.21 3.04 -0.32
C PHE A 74 8.23 2.06 -0.92
N HIS A 75 7.68 1.18 -0.08
CA HIS A 75 6.66 0.19 -0.42
C HIS A 75 5.34 0.64 0.19
N VAL A 76 4.35 0.97 -0.65
CA VAL A 76 3.06 1.54 -0.23
C VAL A 76 1.95 0.53 -0.35
N TYR A 77 1.29 0.21 0.76
CA TYR A 77 0.24 -0.81 0.82
C TYR A 77 -1.09 -0.24 1.31
N THR A 78 -2.20 -0.82 0.85
CA THR A 78 -3.49 -0.72 1.53
C THR A 78 -4.36 -1.95 1.27
N ILE A 79 -5.37 -2.17 2.10
CA ILE A 79 -6.41 -3.17 1.87
C ILE A 79 -7.61 -2.49 1.22
N ILE A 80 -8.11 -3.11 0.14
CA ILE A 80 -9.26 -2.63 -0.62
C ILE A 80 -10.54 -3.10 0.06
N GLY A 81 -11.49 -2.18 0.28
CA GLY A 81 -12.81 -2.50 0.83
C GLY A 81 -12.93 -2.20 2.33
N GLU A 82 -13.90 -2.85 2.97
CA GLU A 82 -14.18 -2.72 4.41
C GLU A 82 -13.30 -3.59 5.29
N ALA A 83 -12.64 -4.61 4.74
CA ALA A 83 -11.70 -5.49 5.43
C ALA A 83 -12.22 -5.92 6.81
N SER A 84 -13.31 -6.70 6.82
CA SER A 84 -14.06 -7.07 8.03
C SER A 84 -13.26 -7.98 8.97
N HIS A 85 -12.21 -8.63 8.47
CA HIS A 85 -11.35 -9.51 9.27
C HIS A 85 -10.04 -8.85 9.69
N PRO A 86 -9.60 -9.02 10.96
CA PRO A 86 -8.33 -8.47 11.45
C PRO A 86 -7.06 -9.05 10.82
N SER A 87 -7.09 -10.31 10.37
CA SER A 87 -5.87 -11.05 9.98
C SER A 87 -5.11 -10.42 8.81
N PRO A 88 -5.77 -10.01 7.70
CA PRO A 88 -5.12 -9.25 6.63
C PRO A 88 -4.38 -8.01 7.14
N TRP A 89 -5.01 -7.19 8.00
CA TRP A 89 -4.38 -5.98 8.53
C TRP A 89 -3.15 -6.28 9.37
N LYS A 90 -3.19 -7.30 10.23
CA LYS A 90 -2.00 -7.74 10.98
C LYS A 90 -0.85 -8.08 10.03
N MET A 91 -1.12 -8.90 9.00
CA MET A 91 -0.10 -9.27 8.00
C MET A 91 0.46 -8.05 7.25
N VAL A 92 -0.39 -7.10 6.84
CA VAL A 92 0.05 -5.87 6.16
C VAL A 92 0.82 -4.95 7.10
N LEU A 93 0.47 -4.85 8.37
CA LEU A 93 1.15 -3.98 9.33
C LEU A 93 2.45 -4.56 9.88
N LYS A 94 2.71 -5.86 9.70
CA LYS A 94 3.99 -6.47 10.08
C LYS A 94 5.14 -5.72 9.40
N GLY A 95 6.08 -5.23 10.21
CA GLY A 95 7.27 -4.52 9.76
C GLY A 95 7.01 -3.10 9.24
N VAL A 96 5.84 -2.50 9.51
CA VAL A 96 5.54 -1.13 9.08
C VAL A 96 6.55 -0.12 9.64
N ASP A 97 6.94 0.82 8.79
CA ASP A 97 7.84 1.94 9.12
C ASP A 97 7.08 3.27 9.13
N GLY A 98 5.98 3.40 8.38
CA GLY A 98 5.09 4.56 8.48
C GLY A 98 3.62 4.24 8.17
N VAL A 99 2.71 5.03 8.74
CA VAL A 99 1.27 4.87 8.58
C VAL A 99 0.64 6.17 8.10
N VAL A 100 -0.28 6.06 7.15
CA VAL A 100 -1.22 7.13 6.84
C VAL A 100 -2.61 6.64 7.21
N PHE A 101 -3.19 7.18 8.28
CA PHE A 101 -4.56 6.90 8.67
C PHE A 101 -5.51 7.82 7.92
N VAL A 102 -6.26 7.28 6.97
CA VAL A 102 -7.24 8.00 6.16
C VAL A 102 -8.59 7.94 6.86
N ALA A 103 -8.92 9.02 7.56
CA ALA A 103 -10.21 9.22 8.20
C ALA A 103 -11.22 9.79 7.19
N ASP A 104 -12.47 9.33 7.27
CA ASP A 104 -13.58 9.88 6.50
C ASP A 104 -14.25 11.02 7.27
N SER A 105 -14.25 12.23 6.72
CA SER A 105 -14.78 13.40 7.41
C SER A 105 -16.30 13.47 7.49
N GLY A 106 -17.06 12.59 6.83
CA GLY A 106 -18.52 12.53 7.01
C GLY A 106 -18.89 12.33 8.48
N ARG A 107 -19.79 13.17 9.01
CA ARG A 107 -20.19 13.14 10.43
C ARG A 107 -20.70 11.77 10.89
N GLU A 108 -21.37 11.04 10.01
CA GLU A 108 -21.87 9.68 10.23
C GLU A 108 -20.76 8.62 10.27
N ARG A 109 -19.57 8.92 9.76
CA ARG A 109 -18.42 8.00 9.69
C ARG A 109 -17.50 8.08 10.90
N MET A 110 -17.76 8.98 11.84
CA MET A 110 -16.94 9.17 13.05
C MET A 110 -16.79 7.90 13.90
N ALA A 111 -17.86 7.13 14.08
CA ALA A 111 -17.79 5.86 14.81
C ALA A 111 -16.87 4.85 14.12
N ALA A 112 -16.98 4.72 12.79
CA ALA A 112 -16.14 3.83 12.00
C ALA A 112 -14.67 4.28 11.98
N ASN A 113 -14.40 5.60 11.99
CA ASN A 113 -13.04 6.12 12.13
C ASN A 113 -12.44 5.70 13.47
N LEU A 114 -13.16 5.90 14.58
CA LEU A 114 -12.69 5.56 15.92
C LEU A 114 -12.44 4.05 16.06
N GLU A 115 -13.36 3.21 15.59
CA GLU A 115 -13.20 1.75 15.61
C GLU A 115 -11.98 1.29 14.80
N SER A 116 -11.81 1.84 13.59
CA SER A 116 -10.67 1.52 12.73
C SER A 116 -9.34 2.00 13.32
N PHE A 117 -9.33 3.16 13.98
CA PHE A 117 -8.15 3.72 14.64
C PHE A 117 -7.74 2.88 15.85
N ASN A 118 -8.70 2.49 16.70
CA ASN A 118 -8.46 1.60 17.82
C ASN A 118 -7.92 0.24 17.35
N SER A 119 -8.45 -0.28 16.24
CA SER A 119 -7.97 -1.51 15.63
C SER A 119 -6.52 -1.40 15.14
N LEU A 120 -6.17 -0.29 14.48
CA LEU A 120 -4.79 0.00 14.08
C LEU A 120 -3.85 0.00 15.29
N CYS A 121 -4.20 0.72 16.36
CA CYS A 121 -3.42 0.74 17.59
C CYS A 121 -3.22 -0.67 18.15
N ALA A 122 -4.29 -1.47 18.25
CA ALA A 122 -4.22 -2.85 18.73
C ALA A 122 -3.33 -3.74 17.86
N TYR A 123 -3.34 -3.57 16.53
CA TYR A 123 -2.48 -4.33 15.63
C TYR A 123 -1.00 -3.96 15.78
N LEU A 124 -0.68 -2.69 15.96
CA LEU A 124 0.70 -2.25 16.25
C LEU A 124 1.18 -2.78 17.60
N THR A 125 0.33 -2.72 18.63
CA THR A 125 0.64 -3.25 19.97
C THR A 125 0.91 -4.76 19.94
N ALA A 126 0.19 -5.51 19.10
CA ALA A 126 0.45 -6.94 18.90
C ALA A 126 1.85 -7.23 18.31
N TYR A 127 2.52 -6.23 17.74
CA TYR A 127 3.92 -6.29 17.28
C TYR A 127 4.89 -5.55 18.20
N GLY A 128 4.46 -5.19 19.43
CA GLY A 128 5.30 -4.48 20.40
C GLY A 128 5.56 -3.01 20.04
N LYS A 129 4.75 -2.40 19.16
CA LYS A 129 4.85 -0.98 18.80
C LYS A 129 3.65 -0.18 19.30
N ALA A 130 3.87 1.03 19.79
CA ALA A 130 2.81 2.01 19.94
C ALA A 130 2.67 2.84 18.65
N LEU A 131 1.48 3.37 18.39
CA LEU A 131 1.28 4.32 17.28
C LEU A 131 2.10 5.61 17.50
N ALA A 132 2.29 6.01 18.75
CA ALA A 132 3.10 7.18 19.11
C ALA A 132 4.58 7.05 18.69
N ASP A 133 5.08 5.81 18.62
CA ASP A 133 6.46 5.49 18.22
C ASP A 133 6.55 5.12 16.73
N THR A 134 5.46 5.30 15.97
CA THR A 134 5.41 4.99 14.54
C THR A 134 5.12 6.28 13.77
N PRO A 135 5.94 6.66 12.77
CA PRO A 135 5.65 7.76 11.86
C PRO A 135 4.21 7.69 11.33
N CYS A 136 3.39 8.64 11.73
CA CYS A 136 1.95 8.61 11.47
C CYS A 136 1.42 9.96 11.02
N VAL A 137 0.67 9.94 9.93
CA VAL A 137 -0.14 11.06 9.44
C VAL A 137 -1.60 10.67 9.50
N ILE A 138 -2.44 11.54 10.08
CA ILE A 138 -3.89 11.45 10.00
C ILE A 138 -4.36 12.38 8.89
N GLN A 139 -4.90 11.79 7.84
CA GLN A 139 -5.50 12.51 6.73
C GLN A 139 -7.02 12.52 6.89
N CYS A 140 -7.60 13.68 7.17
CA CYS A 140 -9.03 13.93 7.21
C CYS A 140 -9.55 14.12 5.79
N ASN A 141 -9.95 13.02 5.16
CA ASN A 141 -10.37 13.01 3.76
C ASN A 141 -11.86 13.30 3.61
N LYS A 142 -12.25 13.78 2.41
CA LYS A 142 -13.61 14.18 2.05
C LYS A 142 -14.07 15.47 2.73
N GLN A 143 -13.15 16.45 2.85
CA GLN A 143 -13.46 17.78 3.36
C GLN A 143 -14.41 18.58 2.45
N ASP A 144 -14.70 18.08 1.25
CA ASP A 144 -15.70 18.62 0.32
C ASP A 144 -17.16 18.30 0.70
N LEU A 145 -17.39 17.39 1.66
CA LEU A 145 -18.74 17.05 2.11
C LEU A 145 -19.37 18.22 2.89
N ALA A 146 -20.65 18.50 2.61
CA ALA A 146 -21.40 19.55 3.33
C ALA A 146 -21.49 19.31 4.85
N ASN A 147 -21.42 18.05 5.27
CA ASN A 147 -21.43 17.63 6.67
C ASN A 147 -20.04 17.18 7.19
N ALA A 148 -18.96 17.57 6.51
CA ALA A 148 -17.60 17.24 6.92
C ALA A 148 -17.31 17.77 8.34
N VAL A 149 -16.79 16.91 9.21
CA VAL A 149 -16.22 17.34 10.49
C VAL A 149 -14.87 18.02 10.25
N SER A 150 -14.54 18.98 11.12
CA SER A 150 -13.24 19.63 11.04
C SER A 150 -12.12 18.66 11.42
N PRO A 151 -10.89 18.85 10.92
CA PRO A 151 -9.75 18.05 11.35
C PRO A 151 -9.55 18.08 12.88
N GLU A 152 -9.79 19.20 13.55
CA GLU A 152 -9.66 19.34 15.01
C GLU A 152 -10.72 18.54 15.78
N GLU A 153 -11.94 18.45 15.26
CA GLU A 153 -12.96 17.53 15.79
C GLU A 153 -12.50 16.07 15.61
N MET A 154 -11.99 15.72 14.44
CA MET A 154 -11.44 14.38 14.16
C MET A 154 -10.31 14.01 15.13
N LEU A 155 -9.34 14.90 15.31
CA LEU A 155 -8.18 14.68 16.17
C LEU A 155 -8.59 14.39 17.62
N ARG A 156 -9.55 15.17 18.14
CA ARG A 156 -10.12 14.97 19.48
C ARG A 156 -10.84 13.64 19.61
N THR A 157 -11.62 13.25 18.61
CA THR A 157 -12.34 11.96 18.64
C THR A 157 -11.38 10.77 18.59
N LEU A 158 -10.36 10.83 17.73
CA LEU A 158 -9.38 9.75 17.60
C LEU A 158 -8.42 9.65 18.80
N ASN A 159 -8.31 10.72 19.60
CA ASN A 159 -7.39 10.82 20.74
C ASN A 159 -5.96 10.42 20.35
N SER A 160 -5.50 10.91 19.19
CA SER A 160 -4.27 10.48 18.54
C SER A 160 -3.02 11.26 18.98
N GLY A 161 -3.14 12.07 20.03
CA GLY A 161 -2.05 12.93 20.53
C GLY A 161 -1.60 13.96 19.50
N ASN A 162 -0.29 14.01 19.23
CA ASN A 162 0.34 14.98 18.34
C ASN A 162 0.55 14.46 16.91
N ALA A 163 -0.23 13.46 16.47
CA ALA A 163 -0.14 12.96 15.10
C ALA A 163 -0.33 14.10 14.08
N ALA A 164 0.48 14.10 13.02
CA ALA A 164 0.37 15.13 12.00
C ALA A 164 -1.00 15.03 11.31
N LEU A 165 -1.73 16.14 11.28
CA LEU A 165 -3.13 16.19 10.86
C LEU A 165 -3.25 17.01 9.57
N LEU A 166 -3.89 16.44 8.55
CA LEU A 166 -4.01 17.08 7.24
C LEU A 166 -5.43 16.96 6.68
N PRO A 167 -6.07 18.07 6.28
CA PRO A 167 -7.29 18.03 5.48
C PRO A 167 -6.99 17.52 4.07
N ALA A 168 -7.94 16.78 3.47
CA ALA A 168 -7.79 16.29 2.10
C ALA A 168 -9.12 16.13 1.37
N VAL A 169 -9.03 16.25 0.05
CA VAL A 169 -10.08 15.85 -0.90
C VAL A 169 -9.42 14.94 -1.94
N ALA A 170 -9.26 13.67 -1.58
CA ALA A 170 -8.46 12.73 -2.38
C ALA A 170 -8.99 12.53 -3.80
N ALA A 171 -10.30 12.72 -4.02
CA ALA A 171 -10.91 12.67 -5.35
C ALA A 171 -10.38 13.79 -6.28
N GLN A 172 -10.01 14.93 -5.71
CA GLN A 172 -9.42 16.08 -6.41
C GLN A 172 -7.90 16.12 -6.29
N GLY A 173 -7.31 15.27 -5.43
CA GLY A 173 -5.87 15.19 -5.22
C GLY A 173 -5.32 16.12 -4.15
N GLU A 174 -6.17 16.92 -3.53
CA GLU A 174 -5.82 17.84 -2.45
C GLU A 174 -5.40 17.06 -1.20
N GLY A 175 -4.30 17.48 -0.56
CA GLY A 175 -3.75 16.84 0.64
C GLY A 175 -3.05 15.50 0.42
N VAL A 176 -3.26 14.82 -0.72
CA VAL A 176 -2.76 13.45 -0.96
C VAL A 176 -1.23 13.36 -0.98
N LEU A 177 -0.58 14.21 -1.80
CA LEU A 177 0.89 14.22 -1.88
C LEU A 177 1.52 14.80 -0.61
N GLU A 178 0.85 15.75 0.04
CA GLU A 178 1.31 16.31 1.30
C GLU A 178 1.33 15.26 2.41
N ALA A 179 0.28 14.44 2.52
CA ALA A 179 0.23 13.33 3.46
C ALA A 179 1.35 12.31 3.21
N LEU A 180 1.58 11.95 1.93
CA LEU A 180 2.68 11.07 1.56
C LEU A 180 4.05 11.68 1.92
N PHE A 181 4.31 12.93 1.56
CA PHE A 181 5.60 13.56 1.82
C PHE A 181 5.86 13.75 3.31
N ASN A 182 4.85 14.06 4.10
CA ASN A 182 4.98 14.16 5.55
C ASN A 182 5.36 12.81 6.17
N VAL A 183 4.67 11.72 5.84
CA VAL A 183 5.03 10.40 6.37
C VAL A 183 6.41 9.95 5.87
N VAL A 184 6.75 10.18 4.60
CA VAL A 184 8.09 9.87 4.04
C VAL A 184 9.18 10.64 4.78
N LYS A 185 8.98 11.93 5.06
CA LYS A 185 9.94 12.76 5.80
C LYS A 185 10.13 12.25 7.22
N MET A 186 9.06 11.86 7.91
CA MET A 186 9.12 11.29 9.25
C MET A 186 9.87 9.95 9.25
N VAL A 187 9.58 9.06 8.30
CA VAL A 187 10.28 7.77 8.14
C VAL A 187 11.76 7.97 7.83
N LEU A 188 12.10 8.87 6.90
CA LEU A 188 13.51 9.17 6.59
C LEU A 188 14.25 9.77 7.78
N LYS A 189 13.59 10.57 8.60
CA LYS A 189 14.17 11.12 9.83
C LYS A 189 14.52 9.99 10.79
N GLU A 190 13.56 9.10 11.08
CA GLU A 190 13.79 7.94 11.96
C GLU A 190 14.88 7.02 11.42
N LEU A 191 14.88 6.73 10.11
CA LEU A 191 15.92 5.92 9.47
C LEU A 191 17.31 6.54 9.55
N ARG A 192 17.42 7.88 9.55
CA ARG A 192 18.71 8.57 9.71
C ARG A 192 19.18 8.56 11.16
N GLU A 193 18.25 8.69 12.10
CA GLU A 193 18.53 8.63 13.54
C GLU A 193 18.93 7.21 13.95
N SER A 194 18.26 6.18 13.44
CA SER A 194 18.68 4.78 13.61
C SER A 194 19.90 4.42 12.76
N GLY A 195 20.08 5.09 11.62
CA GLY A 195 21.13 4.86 10.65
C GLY A 195 22.55 5.23 11.11
N ALA A 196 22.69 5.89 12.26
CA ALA A 196 23.99 6.05 12.93
C ALA A 196 24.62 4.68 13.27
N GLU A 197 23.83 3.61 13.37
CA GLU A 197 24.29 2.24 13.62
C GLU A 197 24.71 1.49 12.34
N LEU A 198 24.30 1.95 11.15
CA LEU A 198 24.63 1.31 9.86
C LEU A 198 26.10 1.51 9.42
N GLY A 199 26.84 2.36 10.12
CA GLY A 199 28.29 2.57 9.92
C GLY A 199 29.15 2.07 11.08
N ALA A 200 28.57 1.54 12.15
CA ALA A 200 29.30 1.16 13.37
C ALA A 200 29.67 -0.33 13.45
N GLU A 201 29.00 -1.19 12.67
CA GLU A 201 29.24 -2.64 12.74
C GLU A 201 30.40 -3.16 11.84
N GLU A 202 31.07 -2.29 11.08
CA GLU A 202 32.11 -2.72 10.11
C GLU A 202 33.57 -2.43 10.52
N GLU A 203 33.86 -1.81 11.67
CA GLU A 203 35.26 -1.49 12.06
C GLU A 203 35.80 -2.26 13.28
N ALA A 204 35.05 -3.19 13.87
CA ALA A 204 35.49 -3.93 15.05
C ALA A 204 35.29 -5.46 14.91
N ALA A 205 36.03 -6.12 14.02
CA ALA A 205 36.61 -7.45 14.24
C ALA A 205 37.21 -8.04 12.95
N ILE A 206 38.50 -7.78 12.70
CA ILE A 206 39.34 -8.76 11.97
C ILE A 206 40.67 -8.87 12.71
N SER A 207 40.81 -9.92 13.53
CA SER A 207 42.10 -10.54 13.84
C SER A 207 41.89 -12.05 14.01
N PRO A 208 42.81 -12.91 13.52
CA PRO A 208 42.51 -14.31 13.24
C PRO A 208 42.96 -15.24 14.38
N ALA A 209 42.10 -16.19 14.77
CA ALA A 209 42.43 -17.59 15.10
C ALA A 209 41.32 -18.26 15.94
N THR A 210 41.14 -19.57 15.68
CA THR A 210 40.50 -20.61 16.52
C THR A 210 39.05 -21.01 16.14
N VAL A 211 38.97 -21.90 15.15
CA VAL A 211 38.51 -23.30 15.27
C VAL A 211 37.26 -23.62 16.13
N MET A 212 36.28 -24.19 15.42
CA MET A 212 35.32 -25.26 15.77
C MET A 212 33.90 -24.94 16.28
N THR A 213 32.96 -25.31 15.40
CA THR A 213 31.69 -26.05 15.60
C THR A 213 30.64 -25.45 16.52
N GLU A 214 29.59 -24.89 15.91
CA GLU A 214 28.19 -25.22 16.26
C GLU A 214 27.25 -24.85 15.12
N GLU A 215 26.28 -25.72 14.84
CA GLU A 215 25.27 -25.59 13.78
C GLU A 215 24.39 -24.35 13.97
N ALA A 216 24.17 -23.61 12.87
CA ALA A 216 23.25 -22.49 12.82
C ALA A 216 21.79 -22.97 12.82
N PRO A 217 20.88 -22.39 13.63
CA PRO A 217 19.45 -22.56 13.43
C PRO A 217 19.00 -21.82 12.14
N PRO A 218 17.94 -22.29 11.45
CA PRO A 218 17.57 -21.79 10.14
C PRO A 218 17.12 -20.33 10.20
N SER A 219 17.60 -19.53 9.24
CA SER A 219 17.21 -18.16 9.01
C SER A 219 15.69 -18.06 8.74
N SER A 220 14.95 -17.50 9.68
CA SER A 220 13.53 -17.20 9.55
C SER A 220 13.33 -15.91 8.74
N GLN A 221 13.67 -15.97 7.45
CA GLN A 221 13.12 -15.02 6.49
C GLN A 221 11.61 -15.27 6.35
N PRO A 222 10.75 -14.24 6.34
CA PRO A 222 9.38 -14.42 5.88
C PRO A 222 9.43 -14.82 4.42
N VAL A 223 9.03 -16.06 4.14
CA VAL A 223 8.81 -16.59 2.80
C VAL A 223 7.82 -15.65 2.09
N MET A 224 8.31 -14.91 1.10
CA MET A 224 7.45 -14.37 0.04
C MET A 224 6.71 -15.56 -0.55
N PRO A 225 5.37 -15.51 -0.75
CA PRO A 225 4.72 -16.57 -1.51
C PRO A 225 5.45 -16.69 -2.85
N GLU A 226 6.01 -17.86 -3.12
CA GLU A 226 6.67 -18.15 -4.38
C GLU A 226 5.72 -17.80 -5.52
N GLU A 227 6.22 -16.99 -6.47
CA GLU A 227 5.57 -16.87 -7.76
C GLU A 227 5.46 -18.29 -8.33
N PRO A 228 4.27 -18.78 -8.70
CA PRO A 228 4.20 -20.01 -9.47
C PRO A 228 4.97 -19.76 -10.77
N ALA A 229 5.97 -20.61 -11.00
CA ALA A 229 6.82 -20.56 -12.17
C ALA A 229 5.99 -20.44 -13.45
N GLY A 230 6.26 -19.38 -14.20
CA GLY A 230 6.09 -19.31 -15.64
C GLY A 230 4.67 -19.26 -16.17
N ILE A 231 4.13 -18.04 -16.29
CA ILE A 231 3.49 -17.63 -17.55
C ILE A 231 3.89 -16.18 -17.83
N VAL A 232 4.58 -15.96 -18.94
CA VAL A 232 4.85 -14.62 -19.49
C VAL A 232 3.50 -13.95 -19.76
N ALA A 233 3.09 -13.03 -18.89
CA ALA A 233 1.85 -12.28 -19.05
C ALA A 233 2.07 -11.17 -20.09
N GLY A 234 1.87 -11.53 -21.37
CA GLY A 234 1.59 -10.56 -22.42
C GLY A 234 0.25 -9.85 -22.19
N GLU A 235 0.04 -8.72 -22.86
CA GLU A 235 -1.24 -8.01 -22.84
C GLU A 235 -2.37 -8.94 -23.30
N PRO A 236 -3.57 -8.88 -22.69
CA PRO A 236 -4.71 -9.67 -23.14
C PRO A 236 -5.09 -9.24 -24.55
N THR A 237 -5.09 -10.18 -25.49
CA THR A 237 -5.58 -9.94 -26.86
C THR A 237 -7.01 -10.41 -26.99
N VAL A 238 -7.79 -9.65 -27.76
CA VAL A 238 -9.20 -9.93 -28.06
C VAL A 238 -9.38 -9.94 -29.57
N ASP A 239 -9.79 -11.08 -30.12
CA ASP A 239 -10.12 -11.21 -31.55
C ASP A 239 -11.59 -11.63 -31.72
N PHE A 240 -12.24 -11.14 -32.77
CA PHE A 240 -13.59 -11.55 -33.14
C PHE A 240 -13.58 -12.94 -33.80
N LEU A 241 -14.48 -13.82 -33.37
CA LEU A 241 -14.66 -15.17 -33.90
C LEU A 241 -15.81 -15.20 -34.91
N GLY A 242 -15.61 -14.57 -36.08
CA GLY A 242 -16.60 -14.52 -37.15
C GLY A 242 -17.44 -13.23 -37.17
N GLU A 243 -18.49 -13.22 -37.99
CA GLU A 243 -19.35 -12.05 -38.15
C GLU A 243 -20.32 -11.89 -36.97
N PRO A 244 -20.74 -10.65 -36.64
CA PRO A 244 -21.75 -10.41 -35.62
C PRO A 244 -23.08 -11.10 -35.98
N GLU A 245 -23.64 -11.86 -35.04
CA GLU A 245 -24.94 -12.52 -35.22
C GLU A 245 -26.05 -11.62 -34.71
N LEU A 246 -27.09 -11.38 -35.53
CA LEU A 246 -28.30 -10.71 -35.05
C LEU A 246 -29.07 -11.66 -34.12
N ILE A 247 -29.32 -11.21 -32.90
CA ILE A 247 -30.21 -11.89 -31.94
C ILE A 247 -31.56 -11.16 -31.91
N GLY A 248 -32.65 -11.90 -31.65
CA GLY A 248 -34.01 -11.36 -31.66
C GLY A 248 -34.16 -10.09 -30.80
N ASN A 249 -35.10 -9.22 -31.17
CA ASN A 249 -35.33 -7.87 -30.59
C ASN A 249 -34.23 -6.84 -30.88
N GLY A 250 -33.55 -6.92 -32.03
CA GLY A 250 -32.56 -5.91 -32.44
C GLY A 250 -31.25 -5.96 -31.67
N GLY A 251 -30.95 -7.09 -31.02
CA GLY A 251 -29.66 -7.29 -30.38
C GLY A 251 -28.61 -7.85 -31.36
N VAL A 252 -27.35 -7.69 -30.99
CA VAL A 252 -26.19 -8.22 -31.71
C VAL A 252 -25.37 -9.07 -30.75
N ARG A 253 -25.08 -10.30 -31.14
CA ARG A 253 -24.17 -11.22 -30.47
C ARG A 253 -22.83 -11.24 -31.19
N LEU A 254 -21.77 -10.84 -30.50
CA LEU A 254 -20.41 -10.85 -31.00
C LEU A 254 -19.62 -11.99 -30.34
N PRO A 255 -19.39 -13.12 -31.05
CA PRO A 255 -18.46 -14.14 -30.58
C PRO A 255 -17.03 -13.59 -30.62
N LEU A 256 -16.29 -13.77 -29.54
CA LEU A 256 -14.91 -13.33 -29.43
C LEU A 256 -14.05 -14.30 -28.62
N VAL A 257 -12.76 -14.24 -28.86
CA VAL A 257 -11.77 -15.04 -28.15
C VAL A 257 -10.86 -14.13 -27.36
N VAL A 258 -10.73 -14.41 -26.06
CA VAL A 258 -9.82 -13.71 -25.17
C VAL A 258 -8.63 -14.62 -24.92
N ARG A 259 -7.42 -14.13 -25.21
CA ARG A 259 -6.18 -14.83 -24.89
C ARG A 259 -5.40 -14.07 -23.84
N TYR A 260 -5.06 -14.74 -22.74
CA TYR A 260 -4.24 -14.16 -21.69
C TYR A 260 -3.40 -15.24 -21.01
N GLY A 261 -2.09 -15.03 -20.96
CA GLY A 261 -1.16 -15.97 -20.32
C GLY A 261 -1.32 -17.41 -20.83
N GLY A 262 -1.25 -17.62 -22.15
CA GLY A 262 -1.34 -18.96 -22.76
C GLY A 262 -2.70 -19.65 -22.64
N ARG A 263 -3.70 -19.02 -22.02
CA ARG A 263 -5.08 -19.52 -21.94
C ARG A 263 -5.95 -18.85 -22.99
N GLU A 264 -6.76 -19.64 -23.68
CA GLU A 264 -7.77 -19.17 -24.62
C GLU A 264 -9.17 -19.40 -24.04
N LYS A 265 -10.02 -18.36 -24.06
CA LYS A 265 -11.44 -18.50 -23.68
C LYS A 265 -12.34 -17.88 -24.74
N LYS A 266 -13.25 -18.70 -25.26
CA LYS A 266 -14.31 -18.25 -26.17
C LYS A 266 -15.47 -17.71 -25.36
N VAL A 267 -15.88 -16.48 -25.63
CA VAL A 267 -17.00 -15.80 -24.98
C VAL A 267 -17.83 -15.08 -26.04
N ALA A 268 -19.04 -14.65 -25.69
CA ALA A 268 -19.87 -13.85 -26.58
C ALA A 268 -20.41 -12.64 -25.83
N ILE A 269 -20.37 -11.47 -26.45
CA ILE A 269 -21.01 -10.25 -25.93
C ILE A 269 -22.36 -10.10 -26.61
N ASN A 270 -23.43 -9.97 -25.81
CA ASN A 270 -24.76 -9.63 -26.31
C ASN A 270 -25.00 -8.13 -26.08
N ILE A 271 -25.20 -7.40 -27.17
CA ILE A 271 -25.51 -5.97 -27.18
C ILE A 271 -26.98 -5.85 -27.55
N SER A 272 -27.80 -5.20 -26.73
CA SER A 272 -29.20 -4.89 -27.04
C SER A 272 -29.40 -3.38 -27.06
N ILE A 273 -29.94 -2.85 -28.15
CA ILE A 273 -30.30 -1.43 -28.25
C ILE A 273 -31.78 -1.30 -27.88
N THR A 274 -32.06 -0.69 -26.74
CA THR A 274 -33.43 -0.31 -26.36
C THR A 274 -33.69 1.12 -26.83
N SER A 275 -34.74 1.33 -27.63
CA SER A 275 -35.23 2.67 -27.91
C SER A 275 -35.97 3.20 -26.68
N GLU A 276 -35.41 4.19 -26.01
CA GLU A 276 -36.19 5.16 -25.23
C GLU A 276 -36.72 6.26 -26.15
#